data_AF-T1A326-F1
#
_entry.id   AF-T1A326-F1
#
_cell.length_a   1.000
_cell.length_b   1.000
_cell.length_c   1.000
_cell.angle_alpha   90.00
_cell.angle_beta   90.00
_cell.angle_gamma   90.00
#
_symmetry.space_group_name_H-M   'P 1'
#
loop_
_entity.id
_entity.type
_entity.pdbx_description
1 polymer ?
#
loop_
_entity_poly.entity_id
_entity_poly.type
_entity_poly.pdbx_seq_one_letter_code
_entity_poly.pdbx_strand_id
1 'polypeptide(L)'
;PGAYNILFFDVYTLFGIIILGFGISVALHFRLQYVGVLSLVSGFTVIAYGWRAYQLGLTLTPWAMFLMYIGFGVTAVLAFPVSIIADRWLHASRENLIEPPKDRLGRPMYPVSYFEAAIVFFFVVVILLSAIAVEGTLANSIITHLHSAP
;
A
#
# COMPACT_ATOMS: atom_id res chain seq x y z
N PRO A 1 -19.21 17.68 -11.73
CA PRO A 1 -19.06 16.26 -12.14
C PRO A 1 -17.60 15.81 -12.38
N GLY A 2 -16.81 16.50 -13.22
CA GLY A 2 -15.45 16.05 -13.58
C GLY A 2 -14.43 16.04 -12.44
N ALA A 3 -14.41 17.08 -11.58
CA ALA A 3 -13.48 17.16 -10.45
C ALA A 3 -13.73 16.10 -9.36
N TYR A 4 -14.97 15.64 -9.21
CA TYR A 4 -15.34 14.59 -8.25
C TYR A 4 -14.77 13.23 -8.67
N ASN A 5 -14.88 12.87 -9.96
CA ASN A 5 -14.29 11.64 -10.49
C ASN A 5 -12.77 11.59 -10.28
N ILE A 6 -12.06 12.67 -10.64
CA ILE A 6 -10.60 12.72 -10.55
C ILE A 6 -10.14 12.53 -9.10
N LEU A 7 -10.85 13.12 -8.13
CA LEU A 7 -10.54 12.98 -6.70
C LEU A 7 -10.54 11.51 -6.25
N PHE A 8 -11.54 10.71 -6.63
CA PHE A 8 -11.57 9.31 -6.20
C PHE A 8 -10.65 8.40 -7.03
N PHE A 9 -10.53 8.62 -8.35
CA PHE A 9 -9.79 7.73 -9.24
C PHE A 9 -8.26 7.87 -9.15
N ASP A 10 -7.72 9.06 -8.87
CA ASP A 10 -6.27 9.29 -8.82
C ASP A 10 -5.55 8.40 -7.80
N VAL A 11 -6.19 8.13 -6.66
CA VAL A 11 -5.63 7.27 -5.61
C VAL A 11 -5.50 5.83 -6.09
N TYR A 12 -6.53 5.30 -6.75
CA TYR A 12 -6.50 3.95 -7.31
C TYR A 12 -5.46 3.83 -8.42
N THR A 13 -5.35 4.86 -9.28
CA THR A 13 -4.33 4.89 -10.34
C THR A 13 -2.91 4.89 -9.76
N LEU A 14 -2.64 5.74 -8.77
CA LEU A 14 -1.33 5.76 -8.09
C LEU A 14 -1.01 4.42 -7.44
N PHE A 15 -1.99 3.80 -6.78
CA PHE A 15 -1.81 2.49 -6.17
C PHE A 15 -1.54 1.39 -7.21
N GLY A 16 -2.25 1.43 -8.34
CA GLY A 16 -2.01 0.53 -9.47
C GLY A 16 -0.60 0.66 -10.05
N ILE A 17 -0.08 1.89 -10.18
CA ILE A 17 1.31 2.14 -10.63
C ILE A 17 2.31 1.54 -9.64
N ILE A 18 2.08 1.68 -8.33
CA ILE A 18 2.95 1.10 -7.28
C ILE A 18 2.94 -0.43 -7.38
N ILE A 19 1.75 -1.06 -7.47
CA ILE A 19 1.64 -2.53 -7.60
C ILE A 19 2.37 -3.02 -8.86
N LEU A 20 2.18 -2.35 -9.99
CA LEU A 20 2.87 -2.69 -11.23
C LEU A 20 4.38 -2.54 -11.08
N GLY A 21 4.86 -1.47 -10.44
CA GLY A 21 6.28 -1.27 -10.14
C GLY A 21 6.85 -2.39 -9.30
N PHE A 22 6.12 -2.83 -8.26
CA PHE A 22 6.50 -3.98 -7.43
C PHE A 22 6.56 -5.25 -8.27
N GLY A 23 5.54 -5.54 -9.07
CA GLY A 23 5.50 -6.72 -9.94
C GLY A 23 6.64 -6.76 -10.95
N ILE A 24 6.92 -5.64 -11.61
CA ILE A 24 8.04 -5.48 -12.56
C ILE A 24 9.38 -5.71 -11.84
N SER A 25 9.55 -5.14 -10.64
CA SER A 25 10.79 -5.30 -9.87
C SER A 25 11.03 -6.76 -9.48
N VAL A 26 9.99 -7.49 -9.07
CA VAL A 26 10.08 -8.93 -8.80
C VAL A 26 10.43 -9.71 -10.08
N ALA A 27 9.73 -9.43 -11.19
CA ALA A 27 9.91 -10.12 -12.46
C ALA A 27 11.32 -9.92 -13.05
N LEU A 28 11.85 -8.70 -12.97
CA LEU A 28 13.18 -8.33 -13.49
C LEU A 28 14.30 -8.47 -12.45
N HIS A 29 13.97 -8.88 -11.22
CA HIS A 29 14.91 -9.06 -10.12
C HIS A 29 15.65 -7.77 -9.73
N PHE A 30 14.96 -6.63 -9.84
CA PHE A 30 15.44 -5.37 -9.31
C PHE A 30 15.11 -5.25 -7.82
N ARG A 31 15.89 -4.42 -7.12
CA ARG A 31 15.68 -4.19 -5.70
C ARG A 31 14.35 -3.50 -5.45
N LEU A 32 13.52 -4.13 -4.63
CA LEU A 32 12.18 -3.66 -4.28
C LEU A 32 12.19 -2.31 -3.54
N GLN A 33 13.31 -1.99 -2.88
CA GLN A 33 13.49 -0.75 -2.13
C GLN A 33 13.24 0.51 -2.96
N TYR A 34 13.55 0.51 -4.26
CA TYR A 34 13.37 1.69 -5.12
C TYR A 34 11.89 2.02 -5.31
N VAL A 35 11.07 1.00 -5.55
CA VAL A 35 9.61 1.15 -5.60
C VAL A 35 9.06 1.47 -4.22
N GLY A 36 9.63 0.90 -3.16
CA GLY A 36 9.29 1.22 -1.79
C GLY A 36 9.47 2.72 -1.47
N VAL A 37 10.58 3.35 -1.89
CA VAL A 37 10.80 4.79 -1.69
C VAL A 37 9.77 5.62 -2.45
N LEU A 38 9.48 5.26 -3.70
CA LEU A 38 8.42 5.94 -4.48
C LEU A 38 7.06 5.81 -3.80
N SER A 39 6.75 4.61 -3.28
CA SER A 39 5.52 4.34 -2.53
C SER A 39 5.44 5.18 -1.25
N LEU A 40 6.54 5.34 -0.53
CA LEU A 40 6.62 6.17 0.68
C LEU A 40 6.26 7.62 0.40
N VAL A 41 6.92 8.23 -0.60
CA VAL A 41 6.69 9.63 -0.99
C VAL A 41 5.26 9.82 -1.51
N SER A 42 4.78 8.88 -2.32
CA SER A 42 3.42 8.90 -2.85
C SER A 42 2.40 8.79 -1.71
N GLY A 43 2.64 7.92 -0.72
CA GLY A 43 1.77 7.73 0.43
C GLY A 43 1.58 9.00 1.26
N PHE A 44 2.67 9.71 1.58
CA PHE A 44 2.56 11.02 2.26
C PHE A 44 1.82 12.06 1.42
N THR A 45 2.04 12.06 0.11
CA THR A 45 1.35 12.98 -0.82
C THR A 45 -0.15 12.71 -0.85
N VAL A 46 -0.55 11.43 -0.90
CA VAL A 46 -1.95 10.98 -0.85
C VAL A 46 -2.60 11.39 0.47
N ILE A 47 -1.94 11.19 1.61
CA ILE A 47 -2.45 11.63 2.92
C ILE A 47 -2.67 13.14 2.95
N ALA A 48 -1.68 13.93 2.52
CA ALA A 48 -1.76 15.38 2.49
C ALA A 48 -2.88 15.87 1.56
N TYR A 49 -3.07 15.22 0.42
CA TYR A 49 -4.13 15.56 -0.52
C TYR A 49 -5.52 15.22 0.04
N GLY A 50 -5.69 14.04 0.64
CA GLY A 50 -6.93 13.66 1.31
C GLY A 50 -7.31 14.59 2.46
N TRP A 51 -6.32 15.03 3.26
CA TRP A 51 -6.53 16.02 4.32
C TRP A 51 -7.03 17.36 3.76
N ARG A 52 -6.41 17.87 2.69
CA ARG A 52 -6.86 19.12 2.05
C ARG A 52 -8.25 18.98 1.45
N ALA A 53 -8.54 17.87 0.79
CA ALA A 53 -9.86 17.61 0.21
C ALA A 53 -10.96 17.52 1.28
N TYR A 54 -10.63 16.96 2.45
CA TYR A 54 -11.52 16.94 3.61
C TYR A 54 -11.82 18.34 4.14
N GLN A 55 -10.78 19.18 4.32
CA GLN A 55 -10.96 20.57 4.78
C GLN A 55 -11.78 21.43 3.82
N LEU A 56 -11.65 21.19 2.52
CA LEU A 56 -12.35 21.93 1.47
C LEU A 56 -13.77 21.43 1.20
N GLY A 57 -14.19 20.32 1.84
CA GLY A 57 -15.55 19.79 1.68
C GLY A 57 -15.88 19.41 0.23
N LEU A 58 -14.90 18.92 -0.54
CA LEU A 58 -15.04 18.65 -1.98
C LEU A 58 -15.98 17.48 -2.31
N THR A 59 -16.54 16.82 -1.30
CA THR A 59 -17.37 15.61 -1.42
C THR A 59 -18.56 15.64 -0.46
N LEU A 60 -19.65 14.99 -0.85
CA LEU A 60 -20.84 14.77 -0.02
C LEU A 60 -20.58 13.79 1.14
N THR A 61 -19.54 12.97 1.03
CA THR A 61 -19.13 11.96 2.03
C THR A 61 -17.68 12.18 2.46
N PRO A 62 -17.37 13.34 3.10
CA PRO A 62 -15.99 13.76 3.38
C PRO A 62 -15.24 12.77 4.28
N TRP A 63 -15.91 12.15 5.24
CA TRP A 63 -15.30 11.15 6.12
C TRP A 63 -14.91 9.86 5.41
N ALA A 64 -15.76 9.35 4.52
CA ALA A 64 -15.47 8.13 3.76
C ALA A 64 -14.28 8.35 2.82
N MET A 65 -14.29 9.47 2.09
CA MET A 65 -13.16 9.88 1.26
C MET A 65 -11.89 10.03 2.09
N PHE A 66 -11.93 10.72 3.23
CA PHE A 66 -10.76 10.93 4.07
C PHE A 66 -10.16 9.61 4.59
N LEU A 67 -11.00 8.69 5.08
CA LEU A 67 -10.57 7.37 5.54
C LEU A 67 -9.96 6.53 4.41
N MET A 68 -10.51 6.61 3.20
CA MET A 68 -9.94 5.97 2.01
C MET A 68 -8.52 6.51 1.72
N TYR A 69 -8.35 7.83 1.69
CA TYR A 69 -7.03 8.46 1.49
C TYR A 69 -6.02 8.09 2.57
N ILE A 70 -6.44 8.06 3.84
CA ILE A 70 -5.60 7.63 4.95
C ILE A 70 -5.22 6.15 4.79
N GLY A 71 -6.18 5.27 4.50
CA GLY A 71 -5.92 3.84 4.33
C GLY A 71 -4.90 3.55 3.22
N PHE A 72 -5.14 4.09 2.02
CA PHE A 72 -4.19 3.95 0.91
C PHE A 72 -2.84 4.61 1.17
N GLY A 73 -2.86 5.80 1.78
CA GLY A 73 -1.64 6.52 2.12
C GLY A 73 -0.77 5.77 3.13
N VAL A 74 -1.37 5.26 4.21
CA VAL A 74 -0.67 4.46 5.21
C VAL A 74 -0.18 3.14 4.61
N THR A 75 -0.99 2.49 3.78
CA THR A 75 -0.56 1.29 3.03
C THR A 75 0.68 1.59 2.19
N ALA A 76 0.68 2.68 1.42
CA ALA A 76 1.80 3.06 0.58
C ALA A 76 3.05 3.43 1.40
N VAL A 77 2.89 4.05 2.57
CA VAL A 77 3.99 4.33 3.52
C VAL A 77 4.59 3.03 4.07
N LEU A 78 3.75 2.10 4.51
CA LEU A 78 4.19 0.81 5.06
C LEU A 78 4.79 -0.13 4.00
N ALA A 79 4.49 0.07 2.73
CA ALA A 79 5.11 -0.68 1.65
C ALA A 79 6.64 -0.50 1.60
N PHE A 80 7.18 0.61 2.10
CA PHE A 80 8.65 0.81 2.15
C PHE A 80 9.37 -0.15 3.10
N PRO A 81 9.08 -0.19 4.41
CA PRO A 81 9.74 -1.16 5.30
C PRO A 81 9.46 -2.60 4.85
N VAL A 82 8.26 -2.91 4.35
CA VAL A 82 7.93 -4.23 3.80
C VAL A 82 8.76 -4.55 2.55
N SER A 83 9.03 -3.56 1.68
CA SER A 83 9.88 -3.76 0.50
C SER A 83 11.31 -4.14 0.89
N ILE A 84 11.88 -3.54 1.94
CA ILE A 84 13.23 -3.87 2.43
C ILE A 84 13.26 -5.29 2.99
N ILE A 85 12.26 -5.66 3.78
CA ILE A 85 12.11 -7.01 4.34
C ILE A 85 11.98 -8.04 3.21
N ALA A 86 11.13 -7.76 2.22
CA ALA A 86 10.93 -8.62 1.06
C ALA A 86 12.19 -8.74 0.20
N ASP A 87 12.94 -7.66 -0.02
CA ASP A 87 14.21 -7.67 -0.77
C ASP A 87 15.24 -8.57 -0.08
N ARG A 88 15.35 -8.46 1.25
CA ARG A 88 16.22 -9.35 2.05
C ARG A 88 15.83 -10.81 1.90
N TRP A 89 14.54 -11.14 2.00
CA TRP A 89 14.08 -12.52 1.88
C TRP A 89 14.26 -13.07 0.46
N LEU A 90 13.96 -12.27 -0.57
CA LEU A 90 14.08 -12.65 -1.97
C LEU A 90 15.55 -12.87 -2.37
N HIS A 91 16.46 -12.00 -1.91
CA HIS A 91 17.89 -12.11 -2.21
C HIS A 91 18.59 -13.16 -1.33
N ALA A 92 18.26 -13.27 -0.04
CA ALA A 92 18.79 -14.33 0.82
C ALA A 92 18.40 -15.73 0.31
N SER A 93 17.19 -15.90 -0.22
CA SER A 93 16.76 -17.19 -0.78
C SER A 93 17.53 -17.58 -2.04
N ARG A 94 18.09 -16.61 -2.78
CA ARG A 94 18.96 -16.87 -3.94
C ARG A 94 20.36 -17.26 -3.55
N GLU A 95 20.94 -16.58 -2.56
CA GLU A 95 22.26 -16.94 -2.03
C GLU A 95 22.22 -18.31 -1.33
N ASN A 96 21.11 -18.63 -0.65
CA ASN A 96 20.88 -19.89 0.06
C ASN A 96 20.37 -21.06 -0.81
N LEU A 97 20.43 -20.98 -2.15
CA LEU A 97 20.30 -22.17 -3.01
C LEU A 97 21.38 -23.23 -2.70
N ILE A 98 22.39 -22.85 -1.91
CA ILE A 98 23.38 -23.70 -1.26
C ILE A 98 23.06 -23.68 0.25
N GLU A 99 22.20 -24.58 0.73
CA GLU A 99 21.71 -24.77 2.13
C GLU A 99 21.63 -23.54 3.07
N PRO A 100 20.45 -23.20 3.62
CA PRO A 100 20.35 -22.09 4.58
C PRO A 100 21.28 -22.32 5.78
N PRO A 101 21.94 -21.26 6.28
CA PRO A 101 22.81 -21.38 7.44
C PRO A 101 22.04 -22.02 8.60
N LYS A 102 22.63 -23.04 9.21
CA LYS A 102 22.04 -23.78 10.33
C LYS A 102 22.45 -23.12 11.64
N ASP A 103 21.53 -23.02 12.59
CA ASP A 103 21.85 -22.57 13.95
C ASP A 103 22.75 -23.60 14.69
N ARG A 104 23.15 -23.32 15.93
CA ARG A 104 23.93 -24.25 16.78
C ARG A 104 23.22 -25.59 17.04
N LEU A 105 21.92 -25.68 16.78
CA LEU A 105 21.08 -26.88 16.91
C LEU A 105 20.79 -27.56 15.55
N GLY A 106 21.44 -27.12 14.47
CA GLY A 106 21.24 -27.70 13.13
C GLY A 106 19.92 -27.29 12.46
N ARG A 107 19.17 -26.35 13.03
CA ARG A 107 17.88 -25.89 12.51
C ARG A 107 18.10 -24.89 11.38
N PRO A 108 17.29 -24.93 10.30
CA PRO A 108 17.36 -23.92 9.27
C PRO A 108 17.07 -22.55 9.89
N MET A 109 18.04 -21.65 9.79
CA MET A 109 17.92 -20.31 10.33
C MET A 109 17.23 -19.45 9.27
N TYR A 110 15.90 -19.35 9.36
CA TYR A 110 15.17 -18.36 8.57
C TYR A 110 15.47 -16.97 9.16
N PRO A 111 15.92 -16.00 8.36
CA PRO A 111 16.34 -14.69 8.86
C PRO A 111 15.18 -13.81 9.36
N VAL A 112 13.94 -14.32 9.34
CA VAL A 112 12.74 -13.56 9.71
C VAL A 112 12.66 -13.44 11.22
N SER A 113 13.04 -12.28 11.76
CA SER A 113 12.78 -11.99 13.16
C SER A 113 11.27 -11.85 13.42
N TYR A 114 10.81 -12.16 14.64
CA TYR A 114 9.42 -11.92 15.05
C TYR A 114 8.97 -10.46 14.81
N PHE A 115 9.91 -9.53 14.86
CA PHE A 115 9.69 -8.11 14.56
C PHE A 115 9.37 -7.88 13.07
N GLU A 116 10.13 -8.47 12.15
CA GLU A 116 9.84 -8.39 10.71
C GLU A 116 8.49 -9.03 10.37
N ALA A 117 8.18 -10.19 10.97
CA ALA A 117 6.88 -10.83 10.82
C ALA A 117 5.73 -9.95 11.34
N ALA A 118 5.91 -9.26 12.47
CA ALA A 118 4.93 -8.32 13.01
C ALA A 118 4.69 -7.12 12.08
N ILE A 119 5.74 -6.58 11.44
CA ILE A 119 5.60 -5.49 10.46
C ILE A 119 4.78 -5.95 9.26
N VAL A 120 5.10 -7.13 8.69
CA VAL A 120 4.35 -7.68 7.55
C VAL A 120 2.91 -7.98 7.94
N PHE A 121 2.68 -8.55 9.13
CA PHE A 121 1.32 -8.78 9.64
C PHE A 121 0.54 -7.48 9.78
N PHE A 122 1.13 -6.44 10.40
CA PHE A 122 0.51 -5.14 10.53
C PHE A 122 0.18 -4.52 9.16
N PHE A 123 1.09 -4.62 8.19
CA PHE A 123 0.86 -4.19 6.82
C PHE A 123 -0.35 -4.89 6.17
N VAL A 124 -0.45 -6.22 6.31
CA VAL A 124 -1.60 -6.99 5.80
C VAL A 124 -2.90 -6.54 6.47
N VAL A 125 -2.89 -6.33 7.79
CA VAL A 125 -4.06 -5.79 8.51
C VAL A 125 -4.47 -4.43 7.95
N VAL A 126 -3.52 -3.53 7.71
CA VAL A 126 -3.80 -2.20 7.14
C VAL A 126 -4.36 -2.30 5.72
N ILE A 127 -3.87 -3.21 4.88
CA ILE A 127 -4.44 -3.46 3.55
C ILE A 127 -5.90 -3.90 3.67
N LEU A 128 -6.19 -4.85 4.56
CA LEU A 128 -7.55 -5.35 4.75
C LEU A 128 -8.50 -4.25 5.23
N LEU A 129 -8.06 -3.45 6.21
CA LEU A 129 -8.85 -2.29 6.68
C LEU A 129 -9.07 -1.26 5.56
N SER A 130 -8.07 -1.04 4.72
CA SER A 130 -8.18 -0.13 3.58
C SER A 130 -9.16 -0.66 2.53
N ALA A 131 -9.16 -1.97 2.26
CA ALA A 131 -10.12 -2.61 1.36
C ALA A 131 -11.57 -2.48 1.86
N ILE A 132 -11.79 -2.69 3.17
CA ILE A 132 -13.10 -2.49 3.79
C ILE A 132 -13.55 -1.02 3.68
N ALA A 133 -12.64 -0.07 3.94
CA ALA A 133 -12.92 1.35 3.79
C ALA A 133 -13.29 1.71 2.33
N VAL A 134 -12.64 1.08 1.35
CA VAL A 134 -12.92 1.24 -0.08
C VAL A 134 -14.32 0.76 -0.43
N GLU A 135 -14.75 -0.42 0.01
CA GLU A 135 -16.10 -0.92 -0.28
C GLU A 135 -17.18 0.03 0.26
N GLY A 136 -17.01 0.50 1.50
CA GLY A 136 -17.91 1.49 2.10
C GLY A 136 -17.91 2.83 1.35
N THR A 137 -16.77 3.24 0.79
CA THR A 137 -16.66 4.49 0.04
C THR A 137 -17.19 4.36 -1.39
N LEU A 138 -16.96 3.23 -2.06
CA LEU A 138 -17.46 2.92 -3.40
C LEU A 138 -18.98 2.88 -3.44
N ALA A 139 -19.61 2.13 -2.51
CA ALA A 139 -21.07 2.06 -2.42
C ALA A 139 -21.69 3.45 -2.27
N ASN A 140 -21.14 4.28 -1.38
CA ASN A 140 -21.60 5.65 -1.18
C ASN A 140 -21.31 6.56 -2.38
N SER A 141 -20.14 6.41 -3.03
CA SER A 141 -19.75 7.21 -4.19
C SER A 141 -20.65 6.97 -5.40
N ILE A 142 -21.01 5.72 -5.69
CA ILE A 142 -21.92 5.33 -6.78
C ILE A 142 -23.31 5.93 -6.54
N ILE A 143 -23.82 5.81 -5.31
CA ILE A 143 -25.11 6.40 -4.93
C ILE A 143 -25.05 7.93 -5.10
N THR A 144 -24.02 8.61 -4.57
CA THR A 144 -23.90 10.07 -4.74
C THR A 144 -23.66 10.50 -6.20
N HIS A 145 -23.03 9.67 -7.03
CA HIS A 145 -22.88 9.93 -8.46
C HIS A 145 -24.20 9.85 -9.22
N LEU A 146 -25.05 8.88 -8.88
CA LEU A 146 -26.40 8.75 -9.44
C LEU A 146 -27.30 9.92 -9.02
N HIS A 147 -27.12 10.45 -7.81
CA HIS A 147 -27.90 11.58 -7.28
C HIS A 147 -27.36 12.96 -7.72
N SER A 148 -26.13 13.05 -8.25
CA SER A 148 -25.51 14.30 -8.73
C SER A 148 -25.40 14.38 -10.25
N ALA A 149 -25.90 13.37 -10.97
CA ALA A 149 -26.12 13.45 -12.41
C ALA A 149 -27.28 14.42 -12.70
N PRO A 150 -27.14 15.36 -13.66
CA PRO A 150 -28.26 16.14 -14.15
C PRO A 150 -29.31 15.26 -14.86
#